data_AF-A0A0K0D939-F1
#
_entry.id   AF-A0A0K0D939-F1
#
_cell.length_a   1.000
_cell.length_b   1.000
_cell.length_c   1.000
_cell.angle_alpha   90.00
_cell.angle_beta   90.00
_cell.angle_gamma   90.00
#
_symmetry.space_group_name_H-M   'P 1'
#
loop_
_entity.id
_entity.type
_entity.pdbx_description
1 polymer ?
#
loop_
_entity_poly.entity_id
_entity_poly.type
_entity_poly.pdbx_seq_one_letter_code
_entity_poly.pdbx_strand_id
1 'polypeptide(L)'
;MGFNSWLDAGSLNILSRLHDRCSFMCFLTTIKELRKTSTESSETAHSTTVKEKISSLMLASNISLMNVNYKVLYNVVHVPWQSPEDVKELLWRRHVYNNAVISLKEVFRQEIREAEAAGKSMEAMKEEEDAEFNRLIAENDVINQKKAEARAKREEAEWRTTQQEILKEIDEALQKQHKLANEASAEVRAAIDRSQNFVDERNLEEKILEALENPKVYDFAIDQGIPTRQKGRFFDRTLGVSQANDVKKEDEQDILKASRA
;
A
#
# COMPACT_ATOMS: atom_id res chain seq x y z
N MET A 1 23.71 79.37 6.39
CA MET A 1 25.08 79.73 6.84
C MET A 1 25.72 78.49 7.43
N GLY A 2 26.91 78.09 6.93
CA GLY A 2 27.85 77.12 7.55
C GLY A 2 27.37 75.66 7.51
N PHE A 3 27.75 74.77 6.58
CA PHE A 3 29.07 74.29 6.13
C PHE A 3 29.92 73.61 7.22
N ASN A 4 30.00 72.28 7.09
CA ASN A 4 31.08 71.32 7.40
C ASN A 4 31.81 71.38 8.75
N SER A 5 31.79 70.26 9.48
CA SER A 5 33.00 69.43 9.65
C SER A 5 32.64 68.06 10.26
N TRP A 6 33.50 67.06 10.01
CA TRP A 6 33.52 65.73 10.61
C TRP A 6 32.61 64.64 10.04
N LEU A 7 32.86 64.31 8.76
CA LEU A 7 32.87 62.92 8.31
C LEU A 7 34.31 62.61 7.91
N ASP A 8 35.10 62.07 8.83
CA ASP A 8 36.24 61.26 8.43
C ASP A 8 36.62 60.23 9.50
N ALA A 9 37.08 59.08 9.02
CA ALA A 9 37.67 57.96 9.77
C ALA A 9 36.75 57.17 10.73
N GLY A 10 35.99 56.20 10.21
CA GLY A 10 35.43 55.16 11.09
C GLY A 10 34.73 53.95 10.46
N SER A 11 34.06 54.08 9.29
CA SER A 11 33.15 53.01 8.83
C SER A 11 33.71 52.07 7.74
N LEU A 12 34.94 52.26 7.27
CA LEU A 12 35.50 51.48 6.16
C LEU A 12 36.24 50.19 6.55
N ASN A 13 36.28 49.80 7.83
CA ASN A 13 37.06 48.64 8.30
C ASN A 13 36.24 47.41 8.75
N ILE A 14 34.93 47.41 8.54
CA ILE A 14 34.05 46.27 8.90
C ILE A 14 33.57 45.51 7.66
N LEU A 15 33.41 46.17 6.50
CA LEU A 15 32.96 45.51 5.27
C LEU A 15 34.06 44.69 4.55
N SER A 16 35.34 44.98 4.76
CA SER A 16 36.44 44.17 4.21
C SER A 16 36.60 42.80 4.90
N ARG A 17 36.17 42.67 6.16
CA ARG A 17 36.29 41.42 6.94
C ARG A 17 35.12 40.44 6.73
N LEU A 18 34.00 40.87 6.16
CA LEU A 18 32.88 39.96 5.84
C LEU A 18 33.05 39.24 4.50
N HIS A 19 33.75 39.85 3.54
CA HIS A 19 33.97 39.24 2.21
C HIS A 19 34.88 38.00 2.28
N ASP A 20 35.86 37.99 3.19
CA ASP A 20 36.78 36.84 3.37
C ASP A 20 36.13 35.65 4.11
N ARG A 21 35.14 35.89 4.98
CA ARG A 21 34.41 34.82 5.68
C ARG A 21 33.38 34.12 4.80
N CYS A 22 32.79 34.83 3.82
CA CYS A 22 31.90 34.21 2.84
C CYS A 22 32.63 33.23 1.91
N SER A 23 33.85 33.57 1.47
CA SER A 23 34.68 32.65 0.66
C SER A 23 35.10 31.40 1.45
N PHE A 24 35.42 31.53 2.75
CA PHE A 24 35.84 30.39 3.57
C PHE A 24 34.68 29.45 3.93
N MET A 25 33.49 29.99 4.20
CA MET A 25 32.29 29.17 4.43
C MET A 25 31.85 28.47 3.14
N CYS A 26 31.82 29.15 1.98
CA CYS A 26 31.57 28.49 0.69
C CYS A 26 32.59 27.38 0.38
N PHE A 27 33.86 27.55 0.75
CA PHE A 27 34.89 26.51 0.59
C PHE A 27 34.62 25.28 1.47
N LEU A 28 34.18 25.47 2.71
CA LEU A 28 33.86 24.39 3.63
C LEU A 28 32.56 23.66 3.29
N THR A 29 31.53 24.36 2.80
CA THR A 29 30.29 23.70 2.31
C THR A 29 30.56 22.91 1.04
N THR A 30 31.34 23.46 0.10
CA THR A 30 31.75 22.75 -1.13
C THR A 30 32.55 21.48 -0.83
N ILE A 31 33.42 21.49 0.19
CA ILE A 31 34.14 20.29 0.67
C ILE A 31 33.20 19.26 1.31
N LYS A 32 32.11 19.70 1.94
CA LYS A 32 31.12 18.82 2.58
C LYS A 32 30.16 18.19 1.56
N GLU A 33 29.74 18.95 0.54
CA GLU A 33 28.98 18.45 -0.62
C GLU A 33 29.80 17.44 -1.43
N LEU A 34 31.09 17.72 -1.69
CA LEU A 34 32.00 16.82 -2.41
C LEU A 34 32.32 15.51 -1.66
N ARG A 35 32.12 15.48 -0.33
CA ARG A 35 32.30 14.25 0.46
C ARG A 35 31.07 13.35 0.44
N LYS A 36 29.87 13.91 0.22
CA LYS A 36 28.60 13.15 0.15
C LYS A 36 28.37 12.48 -1.21
N THR A 37 28.88 13.05 -2.30
CA THR A 37 28.77 12.45 -3.65
C THR A 37 29.78 11.33 -3.91
N SER A 38 30.72 11.08 -2.98
CA SER A 38 31.79 10.09 -3.12
C SER A 38 31.42 8.68 -2.63
N THR A 39 30.28 8.49 -1.96
CA THR A 39 29.90 7.18 -1.41
C THR A 39 29.01 6.34 -2.34
N GLU A 40 28.53 6.91 -3.45
CA GLU A 40 27.62 6.22 -4.37
C GLU A 40 27.96 6.56 -5.83
N SER A 41 29.11 6.14 -6.33
CA SER A 41 29.30 5.72 -7.73
C SER A 41 30.78 5.55 -8.09
N SER A 42 31.07 4.33 -8.58
CA SER A 42 32.22 3.98 -9.43
C SER A 42 33.60 4.51 -9.02
N GLU A 43 34.21 3.69 -8.18
CA GLU A 43 35.65 3.41 -8.16
C GLU A 43 36.19 3.27 -9.59
N THR A 44 36.87 4.32 -10.07
CA THR A 44 38.02 4.28 -11.02
C THR A 44 38.35 5.67 -11.56
N ALA A 45 37.39 6.62 -11.58
CA ALA A 45 37.62 7.97 -12.13
C ALA A 45 37.89 9.07 -11.09
N HIS A 46 37.54 8.86 -9.82
CA HIS A 46 37.71 9.86 -8.75
C HIS A 46 38.94 9.63 -7.84
N SER A 47 39.50 8.42 -7.83
CA SER A 47 40.76 8.16 -7.11
C SER A 47 41.96 8.81 -7.82
N THR A 48 41.90 9.00 -9.13
CA THR A 48 42.97 9.66 -9.90
C THR A 48 42.99 11.15 -9.65
N THR A 49 41.85 11.83 -9.64
CA THR A 49 41.77 13.29 -9.45
C THR A 49 42.11 13.77 -8.03
N VAL A 50 41.80 12.98 -6.99
CA VAL A 50 42.19 13.32 -5.61
C VAL A 50 43.65 12.96 -5.33
N LYS A 51 44.15 11.83 -5.85
CA LYS A 51 45.59 11.51 -5.78
C LYS A 51 46.43 12.48 -6.61
N GLU A 52 45.95 12.95 -7.76
CA GLU A 52 46.58 14.00 -8.56
C GLU A 52 46.55 15.36 -7.86
N LYS A 53 45.46 15.72 -7.17
CA LYS A 53 45.39 16.97 -6.38
C LYS A 53 46.27 16.95 -5.13
N ILE A 54 46.36 15.82 -4.43
CA ILE A 54 47.25 15.67 -3.27
C ILE A 54 48.72 15.55 -3.72
N SER A 55 49.01 14.84 -4.81
CA SER A 55 50.34 14.86 -5.45
C SER A 55 50.69 16.25 -5.97
N SER A 56 49.75 17.00 -6.54
CA SER A 56 49.92 18.39 -6.98
C SER A 56 50.21 19.33 -5.80
N LEU A 57 49.51 19.18 -4.67
CA LEU A 57 49.75 19.98 -3.46
C LEU A 57 51.08 19.62 -2.78
N MET A 58 51.46 18.34 -2.78
CA MET A 58 52.75 17.85 -2.25
C MET A 58 53.92 18.26 -3.16
N LEU A 59 53.72 18.26 -4.49
CA LEU A 59 54.68 18.80 -5.47
C LEU A 59 54.84 20.33 -5.34
N ALA A 60 53.80 21.05 -4.91
CA ALA A 60 53.86 22.50 -4.69
C ALA A 60 54.55 22.91 -3.37
N SER A 61 54.67 22.01 -2.39
CA SER A 61 55.11 22.37 -1.03
C SER A 61 56.48 21.83 -0.60
N ASN A 62 57.08 20.89 -1.33
CA ASN A 62 58.52 20.64 -1.49
C ASN A 62 58.72 19.15 -1.81
N ILE A 63 58.93 18.82 -3.10
CA ILE A 63 59.56 17.56 -3.48
C ILE A 63 60.75 17.87 -4.36
N SER A 64 61.92 17.66 -3.74
CA SER A 64 63.26 17.57 -4.28
C SER A 64 63.31 16.99 -5.70
N LEU A 65 63.59 17.85 -6.68
CA LEU A 65 64.41 17.52 -7.86
C LEU A 65 65.05 18.81 -8.38
N MET A 66 66.27 19.07 -7.91
CA MET A 66 67.32 19.81 -8.63
C MET A 66 66.94 21.19 -9.18
N ASN A 67 66.36 22.04 -8.34
CA ASN A 67 66.47 23.49 -8.54
C ASN A 67 66.55 24.18 -7.18
N VAL A 68 67.53 23.77 -6.36
CA VAL A 68 67.91 24.55 -5.18
C VAL A 68 68.42 25.88 -5.74
N ASN A 69 67.66 26.95 -5.53
CA ASN A 69 68.04 28.29 -5.97
C ASN A 69 69.48 28.54 -5.51
N TYR A 70 70.40 28.83 -6.44
CA TYR A 70 71.83 29.03 -6.14
C TYR A 70 72.04 30.02 -4.99
N LYS A 71 71.14 31.00 -4.84
CA LYS A 71 71.14 31.92 -3.70
C LYS A 71 70.96 31.22 -2.36
N VAL A 72 70.07 30.24 -2.24
CA VAL A 72 69.82 29.47 -1.00
C VAL A 72 70.93 28.44 -0.76
N LEU A 73 71.47 27.82 -1.82
CA LEU A 73 72.56 26.84 -1.70
C LEU A 73 73.84 27.45 -1.12
N TYR A 74 74.12 28.72 -1.46
CA TYR A 74 75.27 29.47 -0.94
C TYR A 74 74.90 30.52 0.13
N ASN A 75 73.65 30.54 0.62
CA ASN A 75 73.24 31.45 1.69
C ASN A 75 73.67 30.90 3.04
N VAL A 76 74.72 31.46 3.61
CA VAL A 76 75.04 31.24 5.02
C VAL A 76 74.09 32.10 5.84
N VAL A 77 73.20 31.46 6.61
CA VAL A 77 72.31 32.17 7.53
C VAL A 77 73.16 32.78 8.65
N HIS A 78 73.44 34.07 8.51
CA HIS A 78 74.09 34.84 9.55
C HIS A 78 73.06 35.16 10.64
N VAL A 79 73.13 34.43 11.74
CA VAL A 79 72.36 34.75 12.94
C VAL A 79 72.92 36.06 13.50
N PRO A 80 72.08 37.08 13.75
CA PRO A 80 72.56 38.32 14.36
C PRO A 80 73.18 38.01 15.72
N TRP A 81 74.33 38.63 16.00
CA TRP A 81 74.99 38.48 17.29
C TRP A 81 74.09 39.06 18.38
N GLN A 82 73.83 38.27 19.43
CA GLN A 82 73.02 38.66 20.58
C GLN A 82 73.91 38.76 21.81
N SER A 83 73.55 39.66 22.71
CA SER A 83 74.23 39.80 24.00
C SER A 83 74.12 38.47 24.79
N PRO A 84 75.22 37.97 25.37
CA PRO A 84 75.21 36.70 26.09
C PRO A 84 74.31 36.74 27.34
N GLU A 85 74.10 37.91 27.93
CA GLU A 85 73.17 38.12 29.05
C GLU A 85 71.71 37.90 28.61
N ASP A 86 71.30 38.48 27.49
CA ASP A 86 69.93 38.39 26.97
C ASP A 86 69.60 36.94 26.56
N VAL A 87 70.55 36.24 25.94
CA VAL A 87 70.37 34.83 25.55
C VAL A 87 70.16 33.94 26.78
N LYS A 88 70.92 34.17 27.85
CA LYS A 88 70.77 33.41 29.11
C LYS A 88 69.40 33.67 29.74
N GLU A 89 68.95 34.92 29.79
CA GLU A 89 67.63 35.27 30.32
C GLU A 89 66.51 34.64 29.47
N LEU A 90 66.58 34.75 28.14
CA LEU A 90 65.57 34.20 27.23
C LEU A 90 65.49 32.67 27.33
N LEU A 91 66.63 31.99 27.43
CA LEU A 91 66.66 30.54 27.63
C LEU A 91 66.04 30.14 28.97
N TRP A 92 66.33 30.89 30.03
CA TRP A 92 65.74 30.67 31.34
C TRP A 92 64.23 30.91 31.33
N ARG A 93 63.75 32.02 30.76
CA ARG A 93 62.32 32.34 30.62
C ARG A 93 61.58 31.30 29.79
N ARG A 94 62.20 30.83 28.69
CA ARG A 94 61.66 29.73 27.87
C ARG A 94 61.54 28.45 28.69
N HIS A 95 62.56 28.09 29.45
CA HIS A 95 62.54 26.90 30.29
C HIS A 95 61.46 26.98 31.37
N VAL A 96 61.38 28.08 32.11
CA VAL A 96 60.36 28.31 33.14
C VAL A 96 58.95 28.28 32.54
N TYR A 97 58.72 28.99 31.42
CA TYR A 97 57.43 29.00 30.74
C TYR A 97 57.05 27.61 30.22
N ASN A 98 57.97 26.91 29.55
CA ASN A 98 57.69 25.58 29.03
C ASN A 98 57.35 24.59 30.16
N ASN A 99 58.06 24.65 31.28
CA ASN A 99 57.76 23.81 32.43
C ASN A 99 56.36 24.12 32.98
N ALA A 100 56.01 25.40 33.15
CA ALA A 100 54.67 25.79 33.59
C ALA A 100 53.57 25.30 32.63
N VAL A 101 53.77 25.43 31.32
CA VAL A 101 52.82 24.97 30.30
C VAL A 101 52.72 23.44 30.27
N ILE A 102 53.82 22.72 30.47
CA ILE A 102 53.82 21.26 30.55
C ILE A 102 53.03 20.81 31.78
N SER A 103 53.27 21.41 32.95
CA SER A 103 52.51 21.13 34.17
C SER A 103 51.01 21.40 33.99
N LEU A 104 50.63 22.51 33.35
CA LEU A 104 49.23 22.83 33.09
C LEU A 104 48.58 21.80 32.15
N LYS A 105 49.29 21.37 31.11
CA LYS A 105 48.81 20.30 30.21
C LYS A 105 48.62 18.97 30.95
N GLU A 106 49.46 18.68 31.94
CA GLU A 106 49.36 17.45 32.73
C GLU A 106 48.12 17.46 33.62
N VAL A 107 47.83 18.58 34.29
CA VAL A 107 46.59 18.78 35.07
C VAL A 107 45.36 18.57 34.20
N PHE A 108 45.28 19.21 33.03
CA PHE A 108 44.13 19.02 32.13
C PHE A 108 43.99 17.59 31.61
N ARG A 109 45.09 16.86 31.40
CA ARG A 109 45.01 15.42 31.05
C ARG A 109 44.46 14.60 32.20
N GLN A 110 44.79 14.93 33.45
CA GLN A 110 44.27 14.25 34.62
C GLN A 110 42.77 14.51 34.79
N GLU A 111 42.33 15.76 34.66
CA GLU A 111 40.90 16.12 34.71
C GLU A 111 40.08 15.40 33.63
N ILE A 112 40.58 15.31 32.39
CA ILE A 112 39.90 14.57 31.32
C ILE A 112 39.78 13.08 31.66
N ARG A 113 40.85 12.46 32.18
CA ARG A 113 40.80 11.04 32.58
C ARG A 113 39.87 10.80 33.75
N GLU A 114 39.82 11.72 34.71
CA GLU A 114 38.90 11.65 35.84
C GLU A 114 37.45 11.83 35.39
N ALA A 115 37.19 12.73 34.43
CA ALA A 115 35.87 12.88 33.81
C ALA A 115 35.45 11.63 33.02
N GLU A 116 36.36 11.01 32.25
CA GLU A 116 36.12 9.75 31.56
C GLU A 116 35.88 8.59 32.55
N ALA A 117 36.64 8.53 33.64
CA ALA A 117 36.45 7.54 34.69
C ALA A 117 35.16 7.77 35.49
N ALA A 118 34.75 9.02 35.71
CA ALA A 118 33.45 9.38 36.25
C ALA A 118 32.31 9.06 35.27
N GLY A 119 32.61 9.03 33.96
CA GLY A 119 31.74 8.49 32.91
C GLY A 119 31.35 7.02 33.08
N LYS A 120 31.98 6.26 33.99
CA LYS A 120 31.46 4.96 34.47
C LYS A 120 30.07 5.07 35.11
N SER A 121 29.70 6.25 35.61
CA SER A 121 28.32 6.54 36.04
C SER A 121 27.33 6.58 34.88
N MET A 122 27.77 6.92 33.66
CA MET A 122 26.91 6.88 32.47
C MET A 122 26.70 5.44 31.99
N GLU A 123 27.71 4.58 32.12
CA GLU A 123 27.54 3.15 31.78
C GLU A 123 26.57 2.47 32.74
N ALA A 124 26.66 2.75 34.05
CA ALA A 124 25.70 2.25 35.03
C ALA A 124 24.25 2.75 34.75
N MET A 125 24.09 4.02 34.40
CA MET A 125 22.79 4.57 33.99
C MET A 125 22.25 3.90 32.73
N LYS A 126 23.13 3.64 31.76
CA LYS A 126 22.76 2.96 30.51
C LYS A 126 22.35 1.50 30.74
N GLU A 127 23.02 0.78 31.64
CA GLU A 127 22.62 -0.58 32.02
C GLU A 127 21.22 -0.60 32.66
N GLU A 128 20.91 0.39 33.50
CA GLU A 128 19.57 0.57 34.07
C GLU A 128 18.53 0.89 32.98
N GLU A 129 18.83 1.80 32.06
CA GLU A 129 17.97 2.14 30.91
C GLU A 129 17.70 0.93 30.01
N ASP A 130 18.72 0.14 29.69
CA ASP A 130 18.60 -1.07 28.88
C ASP A 130 17.74 -2.13 29.59
N ALA A 131 17.85 -2.26 30.92
CA ALA A 131 17.02 -3.16 31.70
C ALA A 131 15.55 -2.73 31.72
N GLU A 132 15.27 -1.43 31.90
CA GLU A 132 13.92 -0.89 31.83
C GLU A 132 13.32 -1.06 30.44
N PHE A 133 14.10 -0.77 29.40
CA PHE A 133 13.67 -0.93 28.01
C PHE A 133 13.27 -2.38 27.71
N ASN A 134 14.11 -3.35 28.10
CA ASN A 134 13.81 -4.76 27.92
C ASN A 134 12.53 -5.19 28.65
N ARG A 135 12.28 -4.65 29.85
CA ARG A 135 11.04 -4.90 30.59
C ARG A 135 9.82 -4.37 29.83
N LEU A 136 9.90 -3.17 29.27
CA LEU A 136 8.79 -2.56 28.51
C LEU A 136 8.50 -3.31 27.21
N ILE A 137 9.53 -3.80 26.53
CA ILE A 137 9.37 -4.65 25.34
C ILE A 137 8.63 -5.94 25.70
N ALA A 138 9.05 -6.63 26.78
CA ALA A 138 8.39 -7.85 27.22
C ALA A 138 6.90 -7.62 27.58
N GLU A 139 6.58 -6.51 28.23
CA GLU A 139 5.18 -6.14 28.52
C GLU A 139 4.39 -5.87 27.23
N ASN A 140 4.99 -5.18 26.27
CA ASN A 140 4.38 -4.91 24.97
C ASN A 140 4.06 -6.21 24.22
N ASP A 141 4.99 -7.16 24.22
CA ASP A 141 4.83 -8.47 23.59
C ASP A 141 3.65 -9.24 24.19
N VAL A 142 3.52 -9.26 25.53
CA VAL A 142 2.37 -9.89 26.20
C VAL A 142 1.05 -9.25 25.81
N ILE A 143 1.01 -7.92 25.73
CA ILE A 143 -0.20 -7.19 25.31
C ILE A 143 -0.52 -7.48 23.84
N ASN A 144 0.49 -7.53 22.98
CA ASN A 144 0.33 -7.83 21.56
C ASN A 144 -0.17 -9.25 21.34
N GLN A 145 0.33 -10.23 22.09
CA GLN A 145 -0.14 -11.62 22.07
C GLN A 145 -1.62 -11.68 22.44
N LYS A 146 -2.03 -11.07 23.56
CA LYS A 146 -3.44 -11.00 23.97
C LYS A 146 -4.34 -10.35 22.91
N LYS A 147 -3.86 -9.27 22.28
CA LYS A 147 -4.58 -8.61 21.17
C LYS A 147 -4.64 -9.48 19.91
N ALA A 148 -3.60 -10.25 19.62
CA ALA A 148 -3.57 -11.16 18.49
C ALA A 148 -4.57 -12.31 18.70
N GLU A 149 -4.63 -12.89 19.89
CA GLU A 149 -5.63 -13.90 20.25
C GLU A 149 -7.06 -13.36 20.15
N ALA A 150 -7.29 -12.14 20.62
CA ALA A 150 -8.61 -11.49 20.51
C ALA A 150 -8.99 -11.20 19.04
N ARG A 151 -8.02 -10.85 18.18
CA ARG A 151 -8.22 -10.70 16.74
C ARG A 151 -8.58 -12.04 16.09
N ALA A 152 -7.80 -13.10 16.36
CA ALA A 152 -8.07 -14.44 15.83
C ALA A 152 -9.47 -14.94 16.19
N LYS A 153 -9.93 -14.72 17.43
CA LYS A 153 -11.29 -15.10 17.85
C LYS A 153 -12.39 -14.34 17.09
N ARG A 154 -12.18 -13.05 16.81
CA ARG A 154 -13.15 -12.25 16.02
C ARG A 154 -13.16 -12.70 14.57
N GLU A 155 -11.98 -12.87 13.97
CA GLU A 155 -11.82 -13.35 12.60
C GLU A 155 -12.45 -14.74 12.43
N GLU A 156 -12.30 -15.65 13.40
CA GLU A 156 -12.94 -16.97 13.37
C GLU A 156 -14.48 -16.87 13.44
N ALA A 157 -15.01 -15.96 14.26
CA ALA A 157 -16.46 -15.74 14.35
C ALA A 157 -17.04 -15.12 13.06
N GLU A 158 -16.35 -14.13 12.50
CA GLU A 158 -16.69 -13.51 11.22
C GLU A 158 -16.63 -14.55 10.10
N TRP A 159 -15.57 -15.36 10.06
CA TRP A 159 -15.42 -16.46 9.10
C TRP A 159 -16.58 -17.45 9.15
N ARG A 160 -16.98 -17.89 10.35
CA ARG A 160 -18.14 -18.78 10.51
C ARG A 160 -19.44 -18.13 10.03
N THR A 161 -19.60 -16.83 10.23
CA THR A 161 -20.77 -16.08 9.75
C THR A 161 -20.80 -16.05 8.22
N THR A 162 -19.67 -15.73 7.59
CA THR A 162 -19.54 -15.74 6.13
C THR A 162 -19.79 -17.14 5.55
N GLN A 163 -19.29 -18.20 6.20
CA GLN A 163 -19.57 -19.57 5.77
C GLN A 163 -21.07 -19.89 5.80
N GLN A 164 -21.80 -19.43 6.83
CA GLN A 164 -23.24 -19.62 6.90
C GLN A 164 -23.99 -18.83 5.82
N GLU A 165 -23.55 -17.62 5.51
CA GLU A 165 -24.14 -16.81 4.44
C GLU A 165 -23.94 -17.47 3.07
N ILE A 166 -22.75 -17.98 2.79
CA ILE A 166 -22.45 -18.72 1.56
C ILE A 166 -23.34 -19.96 1.44
N LEU A 167 -23.50 -20.73 2.52
CA LEU A 167 -24.37 -21.92 2.49
C LEU A 167 -25.83 -21.56 2.21
N LYS A 168 -26.34 -20.47 2.80
CA LYS A 168 -27.69 -19.97 2.52
C LYS A 168 -27.86 -19.58 1.06
N GLU A 169 -26.88 -18.87 0.48
CA GLU A 169 -26.92 -18.48 -0.93
C GLU A 169 -26.93 -19.71 -1.86
N ILE A 170 -26.12 -20.73 -1.55
CA ILE A 170 -26.10 -21.99 -2.28
C ILE A 170 -27.45 -22.70 -2.19
N ASP A 171 -28.04 -22.79 -1.00
CA ASP A 171 -29.36 -23.40 -0.80
C ASP A 171 -30.46 -22.68 -1.58
N GLU A 172 -30.46 -21.34 -1.56
CA GLU A 172 -31.40 -20.53 -2.34
C GLU A 172 -31.23 -20.74 -3.85
N ALA A 173 -30.00 -20.80 -4.34
CA ALA A 173 -29.71 -21.07 -5.74
C ALA A 173 -30.18 -22.47 -6.16
N LEU A 174 -29.92 -23.49 -5.34
CA LEU A 174 -30.37 -24.87 -5.58
C LEU A 174 -31.90 -24.95 -5.57
N GLN A 175 -32.57 -24.30 -4.62
CA GLN A 175 -34.03 -24.29 -4.57
C GLN A 175 -34.65 -23.65 -5.82
N LYS A 176 -34.06 -22.55 -6.32
CA LYS A 176 -34.50 -21.92 -7.58
C LYS A 176 -34.32 -22.87 -8.77
N GLN A 177 -33.15 -23.53 -8.86
CA GLN A 177 -32.90 -24.52 -9.91
C GLN A 177 -33.89 -25.70 -9.85
N HIS A 178 -34.17 -26.24 -8.66
CA HIS A 178 -35.14 -27.31 -8.49
C HIS A 178 -36.56 -26.90 -8.88
N LYS A 179 -36.99 -25.68 -8.53
CA LYS A 179 -38.31 -25.15 -8.96
C LYS A 179 -38.41 -25.08 -10.47
N LEU A 180 -37.42 -24.47 -11.12
CA LEU A 180 -37.36 -24.37 -12.59
C LEU A 180 -37.35 -25.75 -13.25
N ALA A 181 -36.56 -26.69 -12.74
CA ALA A 181 -36.52 -28.06 -13.25
C ALA A 181 -37.86 -28.78 -13.09
N ASN A 182 -38.56 -28.56 -11.97
CA ASN A 182 -39.88 -29.15 -11.73
C ASN A 182 -40.95 -28.56 -12.65
N GLU A 183 -40.95 -27.23 -12.83
CA GLU A 183 -41.86 -26.54 -13.75
C GLU A 183 -41.65 -26.99 -15.19
N ALA A 184 -40.41 -27.02 -15.67
CA ALA A 184 -40.07 -27.51 -17.00
C ALA A 184 -40.47 -28.98 -17.18
N SER A 185 -40.23 -29.83 -16.18
CA SER A 185 -40.66 -31.23 -16.21
C SER A 185 -42.18 -31.38 -16.25
N ALA A 186 -42.91 -30.52 -15.53
CA ALA A 186 -44.38 -30.51 -15.54
C ALA A 186 -44.93 -30.05 -16.90
N GLU A 187 -44.31 -29.04 -17.52
CA GLU A 187 -44.67 -28.58 -18.85
C GLU A 187 -44.47 -29.68 -19.90
N VAL A 188 -43.32 -30.37 -19.87
CA VAL A 188 -43.03 -31.49 -20.77
C VAL A 188 -44.05 -32.62 -20.57
N ARG A 189 -44.39 -32.97 -19.32
CA ARG A 189 -45.45 -33.96 -19.05
C ARG A 189 -46.81 -33.54 -19.61
N ALA A 190 -47.23 -32.29 -19.37
CA ALA A 190 -48.48 -31.77 -19.91
C ALA A 190 -48.48 -31.69 -21.44
N ALA A 191 -47.33 -31.47 -22.08
CA ALA A 191 -47.18 -31.53 -23.53
C ALA A 191 -47.30 -32.98 -24.04
N ILE A 192 -46.72 -33.96 -23.34
CA ILE A 192 -46.88 -35.38 -23.66
C ILE A 192 -48.36 -35.78 -23.55
N ASP A 193 -49.05 -35.41 -22.47
CA ASP A 193 -50.48 -35.70 -22.29
C ASP A 193 -51.35 -35.08 -23.39
N ARG A 194 -51.04 -33.83 -23.80
CA ARG A 194 -51.71 -33.19 -24.94
C ARG A 194 -51.41 -33.89 -26.26
N SER A 195 -50.20 -34.39 -26.43
CA SER A 195 -49.75 -35.03 -27.68
C SER A 195 -50.50 -36.33 -28.00
N GLN A 196 -51.01 -37.02 -26.97
CA GLN A 196 -51.88 -38.19 -27.15
C GLN A 196 -53.17 -37.88 -27.93
N ASN A 197 -53.61 -36.61 -27.91
CA ASN A 197 -54.81 -36.16 -28.60
C ASN A 197 -54.52 -35.53 -29.98
N PHE A 198 -53.28 -35.62 -30.49
CA PHE A 198 -52.95 -35.12 -31.82
C PHE A 198 -53.51 -36.04 -32.92
N VAL A 199 -53.81 -35.44 -34.06
CA VAL A 199 -54.40 -36.13 -35.22
C VAL A 199 -53.29 -36.62 -36.13
N ASP A 200 -53.13 -37.94 -36.20
CA ASP A 200 -52.24 -38.61 -37.14
C ASP A 200 -52.98 -39.03 -38.41
N GLU A 201 -52.24 -39.37 -39.47
CA GLU A 201 -52.78 -39.90 -40.74
C GLU A 201 -53.72 -41.11 -40.54
N ARG A 202 -53.48 -41.89 -39.48
CA ARG A 202 -54.26 -43.09 -39.13
C ARG A 202 -55.58 -42.79 -38.41
N ASN A 203 -55.66 -41.66 -37.69
CA ASN A 203 -56.82 -41.27 -36.87
C ASN A 203 -57.60 -40.09 -37.51
N LEU A 204 -57.26 -39.75 -38.75
CA LEU A 204 -57.76 -38.53 -39.40
C LEU A 204 -59.27 -38.61 -39.69
N GLU A 205 -59.72 -39.71 -40.28
CA GLU A 205 -61.12 -39.88 -40.69
C GLU A 205 -62.07 -39.94 -39.48
N GLU A 206 -61.68 -40.64 -38.41
CA GLU A 206 -62.46 -40.76 -37.17
C GLU A 206 -62.63 -39.39 -36.47
N LYS A 207 -61.56 -38.59 -36.40
CA LYS A 207 -61.61 -37.25 -35.79
C LYS A 207 -62.39 -36.23 -36.62
N ILE A 208 -62.40 -36.35 -37.95
CA ILE A 208 -63.23 -35.52 -38.82
C ILE A 208 -64.71 -35.76 -38.54
N LEU A 209 -65.12 -37.03 -38.40
CA LEU A 209 -66.50 -37.39 -38.07
C LEU A 209 -66.90 -36.87 -36.68
N GLU A 210 -66.06 -37.08 -35.66
CA GLU A 210 -66.31 -36.59 -34.30
C GLU A 210 -66.51 -35.06 -34.25
N ALA A 211 -65.71 -34.31 -35.02
CA ALA A 211 -65.80 -32.85 -35.09
C ALA A 211 -67.06 -32.34 -35.81
N LEU A 212 -67.54 -33.08 -36.82
CA LEU A 212 -68.79 -32.76 -37.52
C LEU A 212 -70.01 -33.07 -36.65
N GLU A 213 -69.94 -34.13 -35.84
CA GLU A 213 -71.00 -34.50 -34.91
C GLU A 213 -71.11 -33.54 -33.71
N ASN A 214 -69.97 -33.03 -33.22
CA ASN A 214 -69.89 -32.19 -32.03
C ASN A 214 -69.34 -30.77 -32.32
N PRO A 215 -70.15 -29.85 -32.90
CA PRO A 215 -69.71 -28.48 -33.13
C PRO A 215 -69.51 -27.72 -31.81
N LYS A 216 -68.29 -27.19 -31.60
CA LYS A 216 -67.91 -26.46 -30.37
C LYS A 216 -67.88 -24.95 -30.61
N VAL A 217 -68.67 -24.21 -29.82
CA VAL A 217 -68.78 -22.73 -29.90
C VAL A 217 -67.89 -22.07 -28.84
N TYR A 218 -67.05 -21.12 -29.27
CA TYR A 218 -66.17 -20.33 -28.40
C TYR A 218 -66.67 -18.89 -28.16
N ASP A 219 -67.88 -18.57 -28.60
CA ASP A 219 -68.46 -17.23 -28.42
C ASP A 219 -68.87 -17.00 -26.96
N PHE A 220 -68.28 -16.00 -26.32
CA PHE A 220 -68.68 -15.52 -24.99
C PHE A 220 -68.60 -13.99 -24.92
N ALA A 221 -69.54 -13.37 -24.20
CA ALA A 221 -69.55 -11.92 -23.94
C ALA A 221 -69.05 -11.63 -22.52
N ILE A 222 -68.30 -10.53 -22.36
CA ILE A 222 -67.72 -10.10 -21.08
C ILE A 222 -68.33 -8.73 -20.72
N ASP A 223 -69.45 -8.73 -20.01
CA ASP A 223 -70.12 -7.45 -19.70
C ASP A 223 -69.73 -6.87 -18.33
N GLN A 224 -69.39 -7.69 -17.30
CA GLN A 224 -68.91 -7.22 -15.98
C GLN A 224 -68.07 -8.28 -15.24
N GLY A 225 -67.09 -8.89 -15.90
CA GLY A 225 -66.13 -9.82 -15.28
C GLY A 225 -66.63 -11.27 -15.05
N ILE A 226 -67.93 -11.52 -15.19
CA ILE A 226 -68.49 -12.88 -15.24
C ILE A 226 -68.79 -13.22 -16.72
N PRO A 227 -68.03 -14.13 -17.35
CA PRO A 227 -68.30 -14.55 -18.72
C PRO A 227 -69.68 -15.21 -18.78
N THR A 228 -70.63 -14.60 -19.48
CA THR A 228 -71.96 -15.20 -19.66
C THR A 228 -71.93 -16.02 -20.94
N ARG A 229 -71.94 -17.35 -20.80
CA ARG A 229 -72.00 -18.26 -21.96
C ARG A 229 -73.39 -18.16 -22.58
N GLN A 230 -73.48 -17.71 -23.83
CA GLN A 230 -74.76 -17.69 -24.55
C GLN A 230 -75.23 -19.13 -24.78
N LYS A 231 -76.29 -19.54 -24.07
CA LYS A 231 -76.95 -20.83 -24.31
C LYS A 231 -77.86 -20.68 -25.53
N GLY A 232 -77.41 -21.17 -26.68
CA GLY A 232 -78.30 -21.48 -27.80
C GLY A 232 -78.15 -20.57 -29.01
N ARG A 233 -77.22 -20.95 -29.90
CA ARG A 233 -77.57 -21.09 -31.31
C ARG A 233 -77.53 -22.58 -31.61
N PHE A 234 -78.70 -23.20 -31.72
CA PHE A 234 -78.82 -24.55 -32.24
C PHE A 234 -78.36 -24.50 -33.69
N PHE A 235 -77.32 -25.26 -34.06
CA PHE A 235 -76.99 -25.42 -35.46
C PHE A 235 -78.10 -26.26 -36.10
N ASP A 236 -78.82 -25.67 -37.05
CA ASP A 236 -79.82 -26.38 -37.83
C ASP A 236 -79.10 -27.38 -38.73
N ARG A 237 -79.42 -28.66 -38.54
CA ARG A 237 -78.87 -29.83 -39.24
C ARG A 237 -79.47 -29.89 -40.66
N THR A 238 -79.30 -28.83 -41.45
CA THR A 238 -80.03 -28.60 -42.71
C THR A 238 -79.17 -28.71 -43.97
N LEU A 239 -78.14 -29.55 -43.97
CA LEU A 239 -77.57 -30.10 -45.21
C LEU A 239 -77.44 -31.62 -45.04
N GLY A 240 -78.27 -32.34 -45.80
CA GLY A 240 -78.79 -33.65 -45.44
C GLY A 240 -77.84 -34.84 -45.57
N VAL A 241 -77.87 -35.70 -44.54
CA VAL A 241 -77.97 -37.17 -44.66
C VAL A 241 -78.80 -37.63 -43.46
N SER A 242 -79.99 -38.16 -43.71
CA SER A 242 -80.84 -38.78 -42.69
C SER A 242 -80.33 -40.18 -42.37
N GLN A 243 -79.82 -40.38 -41.15
CA GLN A 243 -79.88 -41.68 -40.49
C GLN A 243 -80.59 -41.52 -39.15
N ALA A 244 -81.83 -41.97 -39.13
CA ALA A 244 -82.52 -42.34 -37.92
C ALA A 244 -81.81 -43.54 -37.34
N ASN A 245 -81.22 -43.41 -36.14
CA ASN A 245 -81.25 -44.36 -35.03
C ASN A 245 -80.45 -43.77 -33.86
N ASP A 246 -80.88 -44.11 -32.64
CA ASP A 246 -80.24 -43.81 -31.34
C ASP A 246 -80.73 -42.58 -30.57
N VAL A 247 -82.04 -42.56 -30.26
CA VAL A 247 -82.64 -41.81 -29.14
C VAL A 247 -82.91 -42.74 -27.94
N LYS A 248 -82.08 -43.77 -27.70
CA LYS A 248 -82.37 -44.76 -26.63
C LYS A 248 -81.20 -45.24 -25.76
N LYS A 249 -80.09 -44.51 -25.65
CA LYS A 249 -78.96 -44.95 -24.79
C LYS A 249 -78.45 -43.97 -23.74
N GLU A 250 -78.91 -42.72 -23.73
CA GLU A 250 -78.37 -41.74 -22.79
C GLU A 250 -79.06 -41.78 -21.40
N ASP A 251 -80.28 -42.31 -21.30
CA ASP A 251 -81.01 -42.31 -20.02
C ASP A 251 -80.62 -43.47 -19.06
N GLU A 252 -79.85 -44.47 -19.49
CA GLU A 252 -79.45 -45.61 -18.64
C GLU A 252 -78.07 -45.44 -17.96
N GLN A 253 -77.17 -44.58 -18.48
CA GLN A 253 -75.82 -44.44 -17.89
C GLN A 253 -75.78 -43.50 -16.67
N ASP A 254 -76.72 -42.56 -16.57
CA ASP A 254 -76.76 -41.62 -15.44
C ASP A 254 -77.40 -42.22 -14.18
N ILE A 255 -78.17 -43.31 -14.32
CA ILE A 255 -78.75 -44.03 -13.17
C ILE A 255 -77.70 -44.96 -12.52
N LEU A 256 -76.72 -45.48 -13.28
CA LEU A 256 -75.71 -46.40 -12.75
C LEU A 256 -74.59 -45.71 -11.96
N LYS A 257 -74.24 -44.46 -12.27
CA LYS A 257 -73.22 -43.69 -11.54
C LYS A 257 -73.69 -43.16 -10.18
N ALA A 258 -75.01 -43.01 -9.97
CA ALA A 258 -75.57 -42.60 -8.68
C ALA A 258 -75.62 -43.75 -7.63
N SER A 259 -75.40 -45.01 -8.05
CA SER A 259 -75.42 -46.17 -7.14
C SER A 259 -74.05 -46.55 -6.56
N ARG A 260 -72.98 -45.82 -6.92
CA ARG A 260 -71.60 -46.12 -6.51
C ARG A 260 -70.91 -44.87 -5.95
N ALA A 261 -71.48 -44.33 -4.88
CA ALA A 261 -70.89 -43.38 -3.95
C ALA A 261 -71.14 -43.85 -2.53
#